data_AF-A0A923N3W9-F1
#
_entry.id   AF-A0A923N3W9-F1
#
_cell.length_a   1.000
_cell.length_b   1.000
_cell.length_c   1.000
_cell.angle_alpha   90.00
_cell.angle_beta   90.00
_cell.angle_gamma   90.00
#
_symmetry.space_group_name_H-M   'P 1'
#
loop_
_entity.id
_entity.type
_entity.pdbx_description
1 polymer ?
#
loop_
_entity_poly.entity_id
_entity_poly.type
_entity_poly.pdbx_seq_one_letter_code
_entity_poly.pdbx_strand_id
1 'polypeptide(L)'
;MSKLPHYTPIASEAFNNFLDNRINLDELIERLRYIELQVQSDDEDEEAGKTVWFRFFEGDTLRTTISELEKELSDPTHPSYRILLYGIATGLEADELEVHYS
;
A
#
# COMPACT_ATOMS: atom_id res chain seq x y z
N MET A 1 -7.10 -14.03 5.63
CA MET A 1 -6.80 -12.67 5.14
C MET A 1 -7.59 -11.72 5.98
N SER A 2 -6.90 -10.87 6.70
CA SER A 2 -7.50 -9.98 7.69
C SER A 2 -7.42 -8.56 7.16
N LYS A 3 -8.58 -7.89 7.03
CA LYS A 3 -8.63 -6.46 6.76
C LYS A 3 -8.11 -5.72 7.98
N LEU A 4 -7.32 -4.68 7.76
CA LEU A 4 -6.63 -3.90 8.78
C LEU A 4 -7.14 -2.45 8.78
N PRO A 5 -8.40 -2.20 9.21
CA PRO A 5 -9.03 -0.89 9.08
C PRO A 5 -8.30 0.22 9.87
N HIS A 6 -7.61 -0.13 10.96
CA HIS A 6 -6.84 0.83 11.75
C HIS A 6 -5.62 1.39 11.01
N TYR A 7 -5.08 0.65 10.04
CA TYR A 7 -3.92 1.04 9.25
C TYR A 7 -4.30 1.75 7.93
N THR A 8 -5.56 1.65 7.49
CA THR A 8 -6.07 2.33 6.30
C THR A 8 -5.84 3.85 6.32
N PRO A 9 -6.14 4.60 7.39
CA PRO A 9 -5.89 6.06 7.40
C PRO A 9 -4.42 6.42 7.23
N ILE A 10 -3.52 5.65 7.84
CA ILE A 10 -2.06 5.86 7.78
C ILE A 10 -1.54 5.60 6.37
N ALA A 11 -1.97 4.49 5.76
CA ALA A 11 -1.65 4.19 4.37
C ALA A 11 -2.21 5.25 3.42
N SER A 12 -3.45 5.70 3.63
CA SER A 12 -4.09 6.74 2.83
C SER A 12 -3.33 8.05 2.88
N GLU A 13 -2.88 8.47 4.06
CA GLU A 13 -2.06 9.66 4.22
C GLU A 13 -0.70 9.52 3.50
N ALA A 14 -0.05 8.36 3.60
CA ALA A 14 1.22 8.11 2.94
C ALA A 14 1.08 8.21 1.40
N PHE A 15 0.07 7.55 0.83
CA PHE A 15 -0.17 7.62 -0.61
C PHE A 15 -0.58 9.04 -1.07
N ASN A 16 -1.42 9.75 -0.32
CA ASN A 16 -1.77 11.15 -0.63
C ASN A 16 -0.52 12.05 -0.66
N ASN A 17 0.35 11.95 0.35
CA ASN A 17 1.59 12.72 0.37
C ASN A 17 2.51 12.39 -0.80
N PHE A 18 2.54 11.13 -1.24
CA PHE A 18 3.31 10.70 -2.41
C PHE A 18 2.74 11.28 -3.71
N LEU A 19 1.42 11.20 -3.91
CA LEU A 19 0.74 11.77 -5.08
C LEU A 19 0.90 13.30 -5.16
N ASP A 20 0.91 13.98 -4.02
CA ASP A 20 1.15 15.42 -3.90
C ASP A 20 2.63 15.82 -4.05
N ASN A 21 3.54 14.85 -4.29
CA ASN A 21 4.99 15.05 -4.31
C ASN A 21 5.58 15.66 -3.03
N ARG A 22 4.92 15.45 -1.88
CA ARG A 22 5.42 15.87 -0.55
C ARG A 22 6.44 14.89 0.01
N ILE A 23 6.34 13.63 -0.38
CA ILE A 23 7.30 12.57 -0.08
C ILE A 23 7.72 11.86 -1.37
N ASN A 24 8.92 11.28 -1.38
CA ASN A 24 9.41 10.48 -2.50
C ASN A 24 9.01 8.99 -2.35
N LEU A 25 9.38 8.16 -3.34
CA LEU A 25 9.06 6.73 -3.31
C LEU A 25 9.71 6.02 -2.12
N ASP A 26 10.98 6.29 -1.82
CA ASP A 26 11.69 5.64 -0.71
C ASP A 26 11.00 5.93 0.63
N GLU A 27 10.58 7.18 0.84
CA GLU A 27 9.82 7.62 2.02
C GLU A 27 8.42 6.99 2.08
N LEU A 28 7.75 6.81 0.94
CA LEU A 28 6.49 6.06 0.87
C LEU A 28 6.71 4.62 1.32
N ILE A 29 7.69 3.92 0.73
CA ILE A 29 7.98 2.53 1.04
C ILE A 29 8.36 2.36 2.52
N GLU A 30 9.16 3.25 3.09
CA GLU A 30 9.50 3.22 4.52
C GLU A 30 8.25 3.31 5.41
N ARG A 31 7.32 4.22 5.10
CA ARG A 31 6.05 4.34 5.86
C ARG A 31 5.17 3.11 5.74
N LEU A 32 5.09 2.51 4.54
CA LEU A 32 4.29 1.28 4.35
C LEU A 32 4.94 0.07 5.05
N ARG A 33 6.28 -0.03 5.05
CA ARG A 33 7.01 -1.07 5.79
C ARG A 33 6.90 -0.90 7.30
N TYR A 34 6.79 0.34 7.78
CA TYR A 34 6.47 0.58 9.19
C TYR A 34 5.12 -0.01 9.58
N ILE A 35 4.08 0.15 8.75
CA ILE A 35 2.78 -0.51 8.95
C ILE A 35 2.96 -2.03 9.02
N GLU A 36 3.69 -2.63 8.08
CA GLU A 36 3.96 -4.07 8.07
C GLU A 36 4.66 -4.55 9.35
N LEU A 37 5.66 -3.82 9.85
CA LEU A 37 6.33 -4.14 11.11
C LEU A 37 5.40 -4.02 12.31
N GLN A 38 4.51 -3.03 12.35
CA GLN A 38 3.52 -2.90 13.43
C GLN A 38 2.53 -4.06 13.41
N VAL A 39 2.01 -4.41 12.24
CA VAL A 39 1.11 -5.56 12.06
C VAL A 39 1.77 -6.87 12.50
N GLN A 40 3.04 -7.09 12.12
CA GLN A 40 3.81 -8.25 12.56
C GLN A 40 4.06 -8.28 14.07
N SER A 41 4.18 -7.12 14.70
CA SER A 41 4.38 -7.02 16.15
C SER A 41 3.09 -7.23 16.94
N ASP A 42 1.94 -6.82 16.36
CA ASP A 42 0.61 -7.00 16.94
C ASP A 42 0.09 -8.43 16.79
N ASP A 43 0.57 -9.17 15.78
CA ASP A 43 0.24 -10.58 15.55
C ASP A 43 1.15 -11.47 16.43
N GLU A 44 0.59 -12.02 17.52
CA GLU A 44 1.31 -12.91 18.45
C GLU A 44 1.79 -14.22 17.78
N ASP A 45 1.26 -14.55 16.60
CA ASP A 45 1.74 -15.65 15.77
C ASP A 45 2.90 -15.18 14.87
N GLU A 46 4.14 -15.46 15.30
CA GLU A 46 5.40 -15.30 14.53
C GLU A 46 5.46 -16.23 13.28
N GLU A 47 4.41 -16.28 12.47
CA GLU A 47 4.45 -16.93 11.17
C GLU A 47 5.25 -16.05 10.19
N ALA A 48 6.53 -16.39 10.04
CA ALA A 48 7.40 -15.85 9.01
C ALA A 48 6.78 -16.08 7.62
N GLY A 49 6.30 -15.01 6.98
CA GLY A 49 5.76 -15.05 5.62
C GLY A 49 4.53 -14.19 5.38
N LYS A 50 3.85 -13.72 6.43
CA LYS A 50 2.71 -12.82 6.29
C LYS A 50 3.15 -11.42 5.84
N THR A 51 2.52 -10.90 4.79
CA THR A 51 2.89 -9.65 4.10
C THR A 51 1.70 -8.69 4.03
N VAL A 52 1.97 -7.39 4.13
CA VAL A 52 0.95 -6.36 3.92
C VAL A 52 0.70 -6.13 2.43
N TRP A 53 -0.56 -6.07 2.06
CA TRP A 53 -0.98 -5.74 0.70
C TRP A 53 -2.19 -4.79 0.70
N PHE A 54 -2.36 -4.11 -0.42
CA PHE A 54 -3.35 -3.05 -0.60
C PHE A 54 -4.35 -3.45 -1.68
N ARG A 55 -5.60 -3.01 -1.48
CA ARG A 55 -6.65 -2.99 -2.50
C ARG A 55 -7.10 -1.56 -2.69
N PHE A 56 -7.03 -1.03 -3.90
CA PHE A 56 -7.27 0.40 -4.11
C PHE A 56 -8.75 0.74 -4.34
N PHE A 57 -9.52 -0.15 -4.97
CA PHE A 57 -10.93 0.11 -5.26
C PHE A 57 -11.80 -1.15 -5.17
N GLU A 58 -13.10 -0.97 -5.04
CA GLU A 58 -14.06 -2.07 -5.02
C GLU A 58 -14.07 -2.79 -6.38
N GLY A 59 -13.80 -4.11 -6.37
CA GLY A 59 -13.64 -4.91 -7.59
C GLY A 59 -12.19 -5.04 -8.08
N ASP A 60 -11.23 -4.37 -7.44
CA ASP A 60 -9.81 -4.65 -7.61
C ASP A 60 -9.50 -6.07 -7.09
N THR A 61 -9.12 -6.96 -8.02
CA THR A 61 -8.73 -8.33 -7.70
C THR A 61 -7.23 -8.46 -7.45
N LEU A 62 -6.47 -7.41 -7.69
CA LEU A 62 -5.02 -7.41 -7.48
C LEU A 62 -4.73 -7.22 -6.01
N ARG A 63 -3.76 -8.00 -5.53
CA ARG A 63 -3.16 -7.79 -4.22
C ARG A 63 -1.84 -7.11 -4.45
N THR A 64 -1.80 -5.79 -4.29
CA THR A 64 -0.56 -5.06 -4.50
C THR A 64 0.23 -5.03 -3.20
N THR A 65 1.34 -5.74 -3.17
CA THR A 65 2.29 -5.77 -2.04
C THR A 65 3.19 -4.53 -2.05
N ILE A 66 3.83 -4.25 -0.91
CA ILE A 66 4.82 -3.16 -0.80
C ILE A 66 5.98 -3.35 -1.80
N SER A 67 6.46 -4.57 -1.95
CA SER A 67 7.53 -4.92 -2.90
C SER A 67 7.14 -4.68 -4.36
N GLU A 68 5.87 -4.94 -4.71
CA GLU A 68 5.35 -4.64 -6.05
C GLU A 68 5.25 -3.13 -6.27
N LEU A 69 4.79 -2.36 -5.29
CA LEU A 69 4.78 -0.90 -5.37
C LEU A 69 6.19 -0.35 -5.59
N GLU A 70 7.17 -0.78 -4.80
CA GLU A 70 8.57 -0.36 -4.93
C GLU A 70 9.12 -0.66 -6.33
N LYS A 71 8.88 -1.88 -6.83
CA LYS A 71 9.32 -2.30 -8.16
C LYS A 71 8.64 -1.50 -9.27
N GLU A 72 7.32 -1.37 -9.23
CA GLU A 72 6.55 -0.81 -10.34
C GLU A 72 6.56 0.73 -10.35
N LEU A 73 6.72 1.37 -9.19
CA LEU A 73 6.81 2.84 -9.08
C LEU A 73 8.25 3.37 -9.20
N SER A 74 9.28 2.53 -9.10
CA SER A 74 10.68 2.96 -9.25
C SER A 74 11.08 3.27 -10.70
N ASP A 75 10.36 2.74 -11.69
CA ASP A 75 10.60 3.00 -13.11
C ASP A 75 9.37 3.64 -13.77
N PRO A 76 9.41 4.95 -14.09
CA PRO A 76 8.33 5.65 -14.80
C PRO A 76 8.00 5.08 -16.19
N THR A 77 8.89 4.27 -16.76
CA THR A 77 8.68 3.59 -18.05
C THR A 77 8.02 2.22 -17.92
N HIS A 78 7.87 1.71 -16.68
CA HIS A 78 7.19 0.46 -16.42
C HIS A 78 5.71 0.55 -16.86
N PRO A 79 5.16 -0.46 -17.58
CA PRO A 79 3.78 -0.41 -18.07
C PRO A 79 2.74 -0.17 -16.97
N SER A 80 2.99 -0.72 -15.77
CA SER A 80 2.10 -0.57 -14.63
C SER A 80 2.24 0.76 -13.90
N TYR A 81 3.32 1.54 -14.11
CA TYR A 81 3.59 2.77 -13.35
C TYR A 81 2.39 3.71 -13.34
N ARG A 82 1.87 4.04 -14.54
CA ARG A 82 0.73 4.94 -14.69
C ARG A 82 -0.58 4.32 -14.21
N ILE A 83 -0.73 3.01 -14.36
CA ILE A 83 -1.93 2.29 -13.94
C ILE A 83 -2.02 2.28 -12.42
N LEU A 84 -0.91 2.02 -11.73
CA LEU A 84 -0.82 2.08 -10.27
C LEU A 84 -1.08 3.48 -9.76
N LEU A 85 -0.43 4.51 -10.31
CA LEU A 85 -0.70 5.89 -9.87
C LEU A 85 -2.17 6.27 -10.02
N TYR A 86 -2.79 5.90 -11.15
CA TYR A 86 -4.20 6.14 -11.37
C TYR A 86 -5.09 5.36 -10.39
N GLY A 87 -4.77 4.09 -10.14
CA GLY A 87 -5.49 3.24 -9.19
C GLY A 87 -5.41 3.77 -7.77
N ILE A 88 -4.20 4.16 -7.32
CA ILE A 88 -3.96 4.78 -6.01
C ILE A 88 -4.78 6.07 -5.90
N ALA A 89 -4.67 6.98 -6.88
CA ALA A 89 -5.40 8.25 -6.85
C ALA A 89 -6.92 8.06 -6.81
N THR A 90 -7.44 7.19 -7.68
CA THR A 90 -8.89 6.90 -7.76
C THR A 90 -9.40 6.27 -6.47
N GLY A 91 -8.66 5.30 -5.93
CA GLY A 91 -9.01 4.61 -4.69
C GLY A 91 -9.04 5.52 -3.48
N LEU A 92 -8.10 6.47 -3.40
CA LEU A 92 -8.08 7.49 -2.35
C LEU A 92 -9.21 8.50 -2.49
N GLU A 93 -9.52 8.96 -3.72
CA GLU A 93 -10.62 9.90 -3.96
C GLU A 93 -11.98 9.32 -3.59
N ALA A 94 -12.15 8.00 -3.76
CA ALA A 94 -13.36 7.26 -3.44
C ALA A 94 -13.44 6.77 -1.99
N ASP A 95 -12.38 6.95 -1.18
CA ASP A 95 -12.25 6.36 0.17
C ASP A 95 -12.38 4.83 0.18
N GLU A 96 -11.87 4.18 -0.87
CA GLU A 96 -11.98 2.73 -1.09
C GLU A 96 -10.69 1.96 -0.78
N LEU A 97 -9.60 2.65 -0.41
CA LEU A 97 -8.34 2.01 -0.05
C LEU A 97 -8.52 1.06 1.14
N GLU A 98 -8.07 -0.17 0.97
CA GLU A 98 -8.01 -1.15 2.03
C GLU A 98 -6.61 -1.70 2.23
N VAL A 99 -6.25 -1.87 3.50
CA VAL A 99 -5.02 -2.54 3.93
C VAL A 99 -5.39 -3.94 4.42
N HIS A 100 -4.62 -4.92 3.98
CA HIS A 100 -4.83 -6.33 4.30
C HIS A 100 -3.51 -7.00 4.70
N TYR A 101 -3.64 -8.12 5.40
CA TYR A 101 -2.51 -8.94 5.82
C TYR A 101 -2.80 -10.42 5.55
N SER A 102 -1.82 -11.12 5.00
CA SER A 102 -1.89 -12.54 4.66
C SER A 102 -0.54 -13.21 4.61
#